data_AF-A0A7C8E7U0-F1
#
_entry.id   AF-A0A7C8E7U0-F1
#
_cell.length_a   1.000
_cell.length_b   1.000
_cell.length_c   1.000
_cell.angle_alpha   90.00
_cell.angle_beta   90.00
_cell.angle_gamma   90.00
#
_symmetry.space_group_name_H-M   'P 1'
#
loop_
_entity.id
_entity.type
_entity.pdbx_description
1 polymer ?
#
loop_
_entity_poly.entity_id
_entity_poly.type
_entity_poly.pdbx_seq_one_letter_code
_entity_poly.pdbx_strand_id
1 'polypeptide(L)'
;MRTGTYNLELLGHGPLKRRAIFIGAFLLLAVIYAYNSDYNLATGTGNLSMVLFLAANVYFPAKRIRLRYNPRNVQPYFNKLLVYHIWLNTTAFIAACIHCYVSLWSNNWLMAALFIMGWLTVGGFLMWIKYPPAKVKKGIYLLHTQQVLFFVMVFAMLKGHYVI
;
A
#
# COMPACT_ATOMS: atom_id res chain seq x y z
N MET A 1 8.34 28.58 -11.06
CA MET A 1 8.24 27.13 -11.34
C MET A 1 6.78 26.77 -11.58
N ARG A 2 6.41 26.39 -12.82
CA ARG A 2 5.05 25.89 -13.11
C ARG A 2 4.86 24.56 -12.37
N THR A 3 4.04 24.54 -11.33
CA THR A 3 3.57 23.32 -10.67
C THR A 3 2.60 22.62 -11.60
N GLY A 4 3.13 21.93 -12.61
CA GLY A 4 2.35 21.00 -13.42
C GLY A 4 1.81 19.91 -12.51
N THR A 5 0.54 20.01 -12.13
CA THR A 5 -0.19 18.91 -11.51
C THR A 5 -0.33 17.83 -12.57
N TYR A 6 0.63 16.93 -12.66
CA TYR A 6 0.51 15.73 -13.47
C TYR A 6 -0.77 15.00 -13.03
N ASN A 7 -1.75 14.87 -13.92
CA ASN A 7 -2.91 14.01 -13.70
C ASN A 7 -2.39 12.57 -13.57
N LEU A 8 -2.31 12.06 -12.34
CA LEU A 8 -1.98 10.68 -12.05
C LEU A 8 -3.19 9.82 -12.40
N GLU A 9 -3.19 9.24 -13.60
CA GLU A 9 -4.17 8.23 -13.98
C GLU A 9 -3.87 6.93 -13.21
N LEU A 10 -4.74 6.52 -12.26
CA LEU A 10 -4.50 5.30 -11.44
C LEU A 10 -4.36 4.05 -12.27
N LEU A 11 -5.00 3.99 -13.43
CA LEU A 11 -4.97 2.79 -14.25
C LEU A 11 -3.77 2.79 -15.21
N GLY A 12 -2.85 3.75 -15.09
CA GLY A 12 -1.73 3.95 -16.01
C GLY A 12 -2.18 4.38 -17.41
N HIS A 13 -1.28 4.88 -18.25
CA HIS A 13 -1.63 5.24 -19.62
C HIS A 13 -1.83 3.99 -20.50
N GLY A 14 -2.94 3.95 -21.23
CA GLY A 14 -3.25 2.87 -22.18
C GLY A 14 -4.74 2.54 -22.31
N PRO A 15 -5.13 1.75 -23.33
CA PRO A 15 -6.53 1.37 -23.56
C PRO A 15 -7.10 0.53 -22.40
N LEU A 16 -8.40 0.71 -22.12
CA LEU A 16 -9.14 0.03 -21.03
C LEU A 16 -8.88 -1.49 -20.99
N LYS A 17 -8.78 -2.12 -22.16
CA LYS A 17 -8.46 -3.55 -22.32
C LYS A 17 -7.13 -3.95 -21.67
N ARG A 18 -6.06 -3.16 -21.84
CA ARG A 18 -4.75 -3.44 -21.20
C ARG A 18 -4.82 -3.29 -19.68
N ARG A 19 -5.60 -2.31 -19.21
CA ARG A 19 -5.82 -2.05 -17.78
C ARG A 19 -6.57 -3.20 -17.11
N ALA A 20 -7.65 -3.67 -17.74
CA ALA A 20 -8.43 -4.82 -17.28
C ALA A 20 -7.61 -6.12 -17.26
N ILE A 21 -6.80 -6.36 -18.30
CA ILE A 21 -5.90 -7.53 -18.35
C ILE A 21 -4.88 -7.49 -17.21
N PHE A 22 -4.28 -6.33 -16.95
CA PHE A 22 -3.29 -6.20 -15.86
C PHE A 22 -3.91 -6.45 -14.48
N ILE A 23 -5.08 -5.85 -14.22
CA ILE A 23 -5.83 -6.07 -12.96
C ILE A 23 -6.24 -7.54 -12.83
N GLY A 24 -6.78 -8.14 -13.90
CA GLY A 24 -7.19 -9.54 -13.92
C GLY A 24 -6.03 -10.50 -13.68
N ALA A 25 -4.89 -10.29 -14.34
CA ALA A 25 -3.68 -11.09 -14.14
C ALA A 25 -3.13 -10.93 -12.71
N PHE A 26 -3.12 -9.71 -12.18
CA PHE A 26 -2.68 -9.46 -10.81
C PHE A 26 -3.59 -10.14 -9.77
N LEU A 27 -4.92 -10.04 -9.94
CA LEU A 27 -5.89 -10.72 -9.09
C LEU A 27 -5.73 -12.25 -9.17
N LEU A 28 -5.56 -12.79 -10.38
CA LEU A 28 -5.34 -14.22 -10.58
C LEU A 28 -4.07 -14.70 -9.88
N LEU A 29 -2.96 -13.98 -10.05
CA LEU A 29 -1.69 -14.30 -9.38
C LEU A 29 -1.81 -14.19 -7.85
N ALA A 30 -2.53 -13.19 -7.34
CA ALA A 30 -2.78 -13.05 -5.91
C ALA A 30 -3.60 -14.21 -5.36
N VAL A 31 -4.64 -14.66 -6.08
CA VAL A 31 -5.45 -15.83 -5.71
C VAL A 31 -4.62 -17.11 -5.75
N ILE A 32 -3.85 -17.33 -6.82
CA ILE A 32 -2.96 -18.49 -6.95
C ILE A 32 -1.95 -18.50 -5.81
N TYR A 33 -1.32 -17.35 -5.50
CA TYR A 33 -0.36 -17.25 -4.40
C TYR A 33 -1.01 -17.54 -3.04
N ALA A 34 -2.19 -16.97 -2.77
CA ALA A 34 -2.93 -17.22 -1.53
C ALA A 34 -3.37 -18.68 -1.40
N TYR A 35 -3.74 -19.33 -2.51
CA TYR A 35 -4.16 -20.73 -2.54
C TYR A 35 -2.99 -21.71 -2.37
N ASN A 36 -1.83 -21.39 -2.95
CA ASN A 36 -0.63 -22.26 -2.89
C ASN A 36 0.29 -21.95 -1.70
N SER A 37 0.03 -20.90 -0.91
CA SER A 37 0.72 -20.68 0.36
C SER A 37 0.25 -21.75 1.34
N ASP A 38 1.12 -22.71 1.65
CA ASP A 38 0.85 -23.79 2.61
C ASP A 38 0.25 -23.25 3.93
N TYR A 39 -0.70 -24.00 4.48
CA TYR A 39 -1.42 -23.81 5.76
C TYR A 39 -2.52 -22.72 5.80
N ASN A 40 -3.71 -23.06 5.30
CA ASN A 40 -4.98 -22.33 5.56
C ASN A 40 -5.06 -20.91 4.94
N LEU A 41 -6.27 -20.50 4.54
CA LEU A 41 -6.56 -19.19 3.94
C LEU A 41 -6.04 -18.03 4.81
N ALA A 42 -6.00 -18.22 6.13
CA ALA A 42 -5.41 -17.29 7.08
C ALA A 42 -3.93 -17.00 6.77
N THR A 43 -3.06 -18.00 6.72
CA THR A 43 -1.62 -17.78 6.49
C THR A 43 -1.36 -17.22 5.10
N GLY A 44 -2.05 -17.72 4.08
CA GLY A 44 -1.90 -17.24 2.70
C GLY A 44 -2.26 -15.77 2.52
N THR A 45 -3.36 -15.32 3.13
CA THR A 45 -3.79 -13.91 3.08
C THR A 45 -2.89 -12.99 3.90
N GLY A 46 -2.35 -13.47 5.03
CA GLY A 46 -1.36 -12.75 5.83
C GLY A 46 -0.03 -12.53 5.10
N ASN A 47 0.53 -13.59 4.53
CA ASN A 47 1.76 -13.54 3.73
C ASN A 47 1.60 -12.63 2.50
N LEU A 48 0.48 -12.77 1.78
CA LEU A 48 0.17 -11.93 0.63
C LEU A 48 0.11 -10.45 1.03
N SER A 49 -0.58 -10.12 2.12
CA SER A 49 -0.63 -8.74 2.63
C SER A 49 0.76 -8.19 2.91
N MET A 50 1.62 -8.96 3.59
CA MET A 50 2.98 -8.55 3.91
C MET A 50 3.85 -8.32 2.66
N VAL A 51 3.80 -9.22 1.69
CA VAL A 51 4.56 -9.09 0.42
C VAL A 51 4.12 -7.87 -0.37
N LEU A 52 2.80 -7.69 -0.53
CA LEU A 52 2.24 -6.53 -1.23
C LEU A 52 2.61 -5.23 -0.52
N PHE A 53 2.53 -5.21 0.81
CA PHE A 53 2.90 -4.06 1.62
C PHE A 53 4.38 -3.70 1.45
N LEU A 54 5.30 -4.67 1.54
CA LEU A 54 6.72 -4.42 1.34
C LEU A 54 7.01 -3.90 -0.07
N ALA A 55 6.42 -4.53 -1.10
CA ALA A 55 6.55 -4.11 -2.48
C ALA A 55 6.04 -2.67 -2.70
N ALA A 56 4.89 -2.31 -2.10
CA ALA A 56 4.33 -0.97 -2.17
C ALA A 56 5.28 0.08 -1.59
N ASN A 57 6.00 -0.27 -0.52
CA ASN A 57 6.82 0.66 0.25
C ASN A 57 8.27 0.80 -0.26
N VAL A 58 8.68 0.04 -1.29
CA VAL A 58 9.93 0.30 -2.06
C VAL A 58 9.96 1.72 -2.64
N TYR A 59 8.79 2.34 -2.82
CA TYR A 59 8.68 3.75 -3.20
C TYR A 59 9.45 4.71 -2.27
N PHE A 60 9.49 4.45 -0.97
CA PHE A 60 10.16 5.32 0.01
C PHE A 60 11.68 5.40 -0.16
N PRO A 61 12.44 4.28 -0.14
CA PRO A 61 13.88 4.33 -0.40
C PRO A 61 14.18 4.87 -1.80
N ALA A 62 13.39 4.52 -2.82
CA ALA A 62 13.53 5.08 -4.16
C ALA A 62 13.38 6.61 -4.16
N LYS A 63 12.38 7.16 -3.47
CA LYS A 63 12.17 8.61 -3.34
C LYS A 63 13.35 9.28 -2.64
N ARG A 64 13.92 8.66 -1.59
CA ARG A 64 15.08 9.17 -0.87
C ARG A 64 16.33 9.20 -1.75
N ILE A 65 16.57 8.14 -2.53
CA ILE A 65 17.67 8.08 -3.52
C ILE A 65 17.51 9.18 -4.56
N ARG A 66 16.30 9.34 -5.13
CA ARG A 66 16.04 10.41 -6.10
C ARG A 66 16.32 11.79 -5.52
N LEU A 67 15.86 12.08 -4.30
CA LEU A 67 16.11 13.38 -3.66
C LEU A 67 17.59 13.62 -3.39
N ARG A 68 18.36 12.57 -3.07
CA ARG A 68 19.80 12.67 -2.79
C ARG A 68 20.65 12.87 -4.05
N TYR A 69 20.38 12.12 -5.11
CA TYR A 69 21.21 12.10 -6.33
C TYR A 69 20.67 12.95 -7.47
N ASN A 70 19.45 13.49 -7.34
CA ASN A 70 18.75 14.33 -8.32
C ASN A 70 18.91 13.89 -9.80
N PRO A 71 18.65 12.61 -10.13
CA PRO A 71 18.78 12.13 -11.51
C PRO A 71 17.77 12.84 -12.43
N ARG A 72 18.21 13.22 -13.63
CA ARG A 72 17.38 13.89 -14.63
C ARG A 72 16.39 12.89 -15.27
N ASN A 73 15.24 13.40 -15.72
CA ASN A 73 14.23 12.64 -16.49
C ASN A 73 13.58 11.41 -15.82
N VAL A 74 13.69 11.26 -14.49
CA VAL A 74 13.09 10.12 -13.77
C VAL A 74 11.63 10.32 -13.35
N GLN A 75 11.08 11.53 -13.48
CA GLN A 75 9.73 11.87 -12.99
C GLN A 75 8.62 10.93 -13.52
N PRO A 76 8.58 10.52 -14.80
CA PRO A 76 7.56 9.60 -15.29
C PRO A 76 7.59 8.23 -14.60
N TYR A 77 8.78 7.71 -14.28
CA TYR A 77 8.95 6.45 -13.55
C TYR A 77 8.46 6.57 -12.11
N PHE A 78 8.75 7.69 -11.46
CA PHE A 78 8.25 7.97 -10.10
C PHE A 78 6.73 8.13 -10.04
N ASN A 79 6.11 8.69 -11.08
CA ASN A 79 4.66 8.76 -11.18
C ASN A 79 4.05 7.34 -11.26
N LYS A 80 4.63 6.45 -12.08
CA LYS A 80 4.22 5.03 -12.14
C LYS A 80 4.43 4.31 -10.81
N LEU A 81 5.59 4.51 -10.17
CA LEU A 81 5.90 3.91 -8.89
C LEU A 81 4.95 4.38 -7.77
N LEU A 82 4.52 5.64 -7.83
CA LEU A 82 3.49 6.17 -6.92
C LEU A 82 2.12 5.50 -7.14
N VAL A 83 1.74 5.26 -8.40
CA VAL A 83 0.51 4.51 -8.71
C VAL A 83 0.60 3.07 -8.17
N TYR A 84 1.73 2.40 -8.35
CA TYR A 84 1.95 1.07 -7.76
C TYR A 84 1.89 1.10 -6.24
N HIS A 85 2.49 2.11 -5.60
CA HIS A 85 2.40 2.29 -4.15
C HIS A 85 0.95 2.39 -3.66
N ILE A 86 0.09 3.13 -4.36
CA ILE A 86 -1.34 3.28 -4.01
C ILE A 86 -2.08 1.95 -4.17
N TRP A 87 -1.93 1.27 -5.31
CA TRP A 87 -2.64 0.01 -5.57
C TRP A 87 -2.17 -1.11 -4.67
N LEU A 88 -0.85 -1.29 -4.53
CA LEU A 88 -0.29 -2.37 -3.72
C LEU A 88 -0.63 -2.19 -2.23
N ASN A 89 -0.60 -0.98 -1.68
CA ASN A 89 -1.07 -0.75 -0.30
C ASN A 89 -2.58 -0.98 -0.15
N THR A 90 -3.40 -0.54 -1.12
CA THR A 90 -4.85 -0.79 -1.09
C THR A 90 -5.14 -2.29 -1.13
N THR A 91 -4.49 -3.04 -2.01
CA THR A 91 -4.65 -4.50 -2.07
C THR A 91 -4.10 -5.19 -0.82
N ALA A 92 -2.95 -4.75 -0.29
CA ALA A 92 -2.40 -5.26 0.96
C ALA A 92 -3.38 -5.08 2.13
N PHE A 93 -4.04 -3.92 2.20
CA PHE A 93 -5.06 -3.64 3.21
C PHE A 93 -6.29 -4.54 3.06
N ILE A 94 -6.78 -4.77 1.84
CA ILE A 94 -7.89 -5.70 1.60
C ILE A 94 -7.48 -7.12 2.03
N ALA A 95 -6.28 -7.58 1.66
CA ALA A 95 -5.76 -8.87 2.09
C ALA A 95 -5.63 -8.97 3.63
N ALA A 96 -5.21 -7.88 4.29
CA ALA A 96 -5.15 -7.81 5.75
C ALA A 96 -6.54 -7.88 6.42
N CYS A 97 -7.55 -7.23 5.83
CA CYS A 97 -8.95 -7.35 6.29
C CYS A 97 -9.45 -8.78 6.20
N ILE A 98 -9.20 -9.46 5.07
CA ILE A 98 -9.57 -10.87 4.88
C ILE A 98 -8.83 -11.73 5.90
N HIS A 99 -7.51 -11.53 6.05
CA HIS A 99 -6.69 -12.23 7.03
C HIS A 99 -7.24 -12.09 8.45
N CYS A 100 -7.51 -10.85 8.89
CA CYS A 100 -8.08 -10.60 10.22
C CYS A 100 -9.44 -11.28 10.39
N TYR A 101 -10.30 -11.24 9.36
CA TYR A 101 -11.61 -11.87 9.38
C TYR A 101 -11.54 -13.40 9.55
N VAL A 102 -10.61 -14.07 8.86
CA VAL A 102 -10.45 -15.53 8.94
C VAL A 102 -9.55 -15.99 10.10
N SER A 103 -8.82 -15.06 10.72
CA SER A 103 -8.00 -15.30 11.92
C SER A 103 -8.79 -15.06 13.21
N LEU A 104 -8.22 -15.45 14.35
CA LEU A 104 -8.80 -15.18 15.67
C LEU A 104 -8.77 -13.67 15.99
N TRP A 105 -9.95 -13.07 16.10
CA TRP A 105 -10.18 -11.65 16.45
C TRP A 105 -9.65 -11.23 17.83
N SER A 106 -9.24 -12.19 18.68
CA SER A 106 -8.70 -11.92 20.01
C SER A 106 -7.28 -11.35 20.00
N ASN A 107 -6.58 -11.40 18.85
CA ASN A 107 -5.22 -10.90 18.76
C ASN A 107 -5.18 -9.36 18.61
N ASN A 108 -5.04 -8.69 19.75
CA ASN A 108 -4.99 -7.22 19.83
C ASN A 108 -3.86 -6.60 18.97
N TRP A 109 -2.74 -7.30 18.77
CA TRP A 109 -1.64 -6.81 17.93
C TRP A 109 -2.02 -6.80 16.45
N LEU A 110 -2.74 -7.83 16.00
CA LEU A 110 -3.25 -7.93 14.64
C LEU A 110 -4.28 -6.82 14.35
N MET A 111 -5.19 -6.58 15.31
CA MET A 111 -6.18 -5.52 15.23
C MET A 111 -5.53 -4.12 15.21
N ALA A 112 -4.49 -3.90 16.02
CA ALA A 112 -3.72 -2.65 15.99
C ALA A 112 -3.02 -2.45 14.64
N ALA A 113 -2.41 -3.51 14.09
CA ALA A 113 -1.80 -3.46 12.76
C ALA A 113 -2.82 -3.12 11.67
N LEU A 114 -4.00 -3.75 11.70
CA LEU A 114 -5.10 -3.49 10.77
C LEU A 114 -5.57 -2.04 10.86
N PHE A 115 -5.75 -1.51 12.09
CA PHE A 115 -6.16 -0.13 12.30
C PHE A 115 -5.15 0.86 11.73
N ILE A 116 -3.85 0.68 12.01
CA ILE A 116 -2.79 1.56 11.50
C ILE A 116 -2.69 1.45 9.97
N MET A 117 -2.81 0.23 9.41
CA MET A 117 -2.80 0.03 7.96
C MET A 117 -3.99 0.72 7.29
N GLY A 118 -5.19 0.61 7.87
CA GLY A 118 -6.38 1.31 7.41
C GLY A 118 -6.22 2.83 7.49
N TRP A 119 -5.71 3.35 8.61
CA TRP A 119 -5.41 4.77 8.78
C TRP A 119 -4.48 5.30 7.69
N LEU A 120 -3.37 4.60 7.43
CA LEU A 120 -2.41 4.98 6.41
C LEU A 120 -3.02 4.89 5.00
N THR A 121 -3.79 3.84 4.72
CA THR A 121 -4.43 3.61 3.41
C THR A 121 -5.47 4.69 3.11
N VAL A 122 -6.36 5.00 4.07
CA VAL A 122 -7.36 6.07 3.96
C VAL A 122 -6.69 7.43 3.85
N GLY A 123 -5.66 7.71 4.66
CA GLY A 123 -4.88 8.95 4.55
C GLY A 123 -4.25 9.12 3.16
N GLY A 124 -3.67 8.04 2.60
CA GLY A 124 -3.12 8.03 1.24
C GLY A 124 -4.19 8.28 0.18
N PHE A 125 -5.38 7.69 0.33
CA PHE A 125 -6.51 7.91 -0.56
C PHE A 125 -7.02 9.36 -0.53
N LEU A 126 -7.16 9.95 0.67
CA LEU A 126 -7.56 11.35 0.82
C LEU A 126 -6.54 12.33 0.20
N MET A 127 -5.25 12.02 0.31
CA MET A 127 -4.20 12.76 -0.39
C MET A 127 -4.31 12.63 -1.91
N TRP A 128 -4.65 11.44 -2.40
CA TRP A 128 -4.80 11.15 -3.82
C TRP A 128 -5.97 11.94 -4.45
N ILE A 129 -7.15 11.94 -3.82
CA ILE A 129 -8.32 12.71 -4.28
C ILE A 129 -8.17 14.24 -4.08
N LYS A 130 -7.04 14.68 -3.52
CA LYS A 130 -6.74 16.08 -3.20
C LYS A 130 -7.84 16.72 -2.33
N TYR A 131 -8.28 16.01 -1.28
CA TYR A 131 -9.39 16.43 -0.43
C TYR A 131 -9.23 17.90 0.05
N PRO A 132 -10.19 18.80 -0.28
CA PRO A 132 -10.20 20.18 0.24
C PRO A 132 -10.67 20.18 1.70
N PRO A 133 -10.26 21.12 2.57
CA PRO A 133 -9.45 22.33 2.35
C PRO A 133 -7.93 22.11 2.49
N ALA A 134 -7.12 23.04 1.98
CA ALA A 134 -5.64 22.94 1.93
C ALA A 134 -4.96 22.72 3.29
N LYS A 135 -5.53 23.22 4.39
CA LYS A 135 -5.02 22.99 5.76
C LYS A 135 -5.12 21.51 6.16
N VAL A 136 -6.23 20.85 5.81
CA VAL A 136 -6.46 19.42 6.08
C VAL A 136 -5.49 18.56 5.25
N LYS A 137 -5.24 18.94 3.99
CA LYS A 137 -4.25 18.25 3.14
C LYS A 137 -2.85 18.19 3.75
N LYS A 138 -2.39 19.27 4.38
CA LYS A 138 -1.06 19.30 5.06
C LYS A 138 -1.06 18.37 6.29
N GLY A 139 -2.13 18.36 7.07
CA GLY A 139 -2.30 17.46 8.21
C GLY A 139 -2.28 15.99 7.79
N ILE A 140 -3.07 15.62 6.78
CA ILE A 140 -3.11 14.25 6.23
C ILE A 140 -1.74 13.84 5.70
N TYR A 141 -1.05 14.74 4.98
CA TYR A 141 0.32 14.46 4.52
C TYR A 141 1.27 14.15 5.67
N LEU A 142 1.23 14.94 6.75
CA LEU A 142 2.07 14.70 7.92
C LEU A 142 1.74 13.37 8.57
N LEU A 143 0.46 13.07 8.81
CA LEU A 143 0.02 11.82 9.42
C LEU A 143 0.37 10.60 8.56
N HIS A 144 0.20 10.68 7.25
CA HIS A 144 0.49 9.57 6.34
C HIS A 144 1.99 9.32 6.15
N THR A 145 2.84 10.34 6.33
CA THR A 145 4.30 10.21 6.15
C THR A 145 5.08 9.96 7.44
N GLN A 146 4.39 9.73 8.56
CA GLN A 146 5.02 9.37 9.83
C GLN A 146 5.70 8.00 9.75
N GLN A 147 7.04 8.00 9.62
CA GLN A 147 7.84 6.77 9.60
C GLN A 147 7.67 5.94 10.87
N VAL A 148 7.42 6.59 12.01
CA VAL A 148 7.15 5.90 13.28
C VAL A 148 5.92 4.99 13.16
N LEU A 149 4.84 5.46 12.53
CA LEU A 149 3.64 4.63 12.33
C LEU A 149 3.92 3.41 11.46
N PHE A 150 4.79 3.55 10.45
CA PHE A 150 5.23 2.43 9.63
C PHE A 150 5.95 1.37 10.47
N PHE A 151 6.91 1.76 11.31
CA PHE A 151 7.64 0.83 12.17
C PHE A 151 6.75 0.18 13.22
N VAL A 152 5.87 0.95 13.85
CA VAL A 152 4.90 0.43 14.83
C VAL A 152 3.97 -0.60 14.17
N MET A 153 3.51 -0.33 12.96
CA MET A 153 2.66 -1.26 12.22
C MET A 153 3.40 -2.54 11.83
N VAL A 154 4.63 -2.46 11.32
CA VAL A 154 5.45 -3.65 11.01
C VAL A 154 5.72 -4.46 12.27
N PHE A 155 6.04 -3.80 13.38
CA PHE A 155 6.20 -4.46 14.67
C PHE A 155 4.92 -5.18 15.12
N ALA A 156 3.76 -4.50 15.04
CA ALA A 156 2.48 -5.09 15.40
C ALA A 156 2.11 -6.28 14.51
N MET A 157 2.38 -6.21 13.20
CA MET A 157 2.19 -7.32 12.26
C MET A 157 3.03 -8.54 12.65
N LEU A 158 4.33 -8.34 12.88
CA LEU A 158 5.23 -9.43 13.27
C LEU A 158 4.83 -9.99 14.64
N LYS A 159 4.64 -9.12 15.64
CA LYS A 159 4.29 -9.55 17.00
C LYS A 159 2.96 -10.30 17.04
N GLY A 160 1.97 -9.87 16.26
CA GLY A 160 0.68 -10.55 16.13
C GLY A 160 0.79 -11.94 15.50
N HIS A 161 1.73 -12.18 14.58
CA HIS A 161 1.93 -13.51 14.00
C HIS A 161 2.84 -14.43 14.83
N TYR A 162 3.78 -13.89 15.61
CA TYR A 162 4.68 -14.68 16.45
C TYR A 162 4.16 -14.95 17.86
N VAL A 163 3.18 -14.17 18.35
CA VAL A 163 2.50 -14.45 19.61
C VAL A 163 1.24 -15.24 19.30
N ILE A 164 1.40 -16.56 19.32
CA ILE A 164 0.31 -17.53 19.46
C ILE A 164 0.16 -17.82 20.94
#